data_AF-A0A399XPD5-F1
#
_entry.id   AF-A0A399XPD5-F1
#
_cell.length_a   1.000
_cell.length_b   1.000
_cell.length_c   1.000
_cell.angle_alpha   90.00
_cell.angle_beta   90.00
_cell.angle_gamma   90.00
#
_symmetry.space_group_name_H-M   'P 1'
#
loop_
_entity.id
_entity.type
_entity.pdbx_description
1 polymer ?
#
loop_
_entity_poly.entity_id
_entity_poly.type
_entity_poly.pdbx_seq_one_letter_code
_entity_poly.pdbx_strand_id
1 'polypeptide(L)'
;MTVETRDLINELIMYLDGQVSGRARVIDQLLDIRLAAAGNDELTAEVDCILADMPGVTVVENGWVLSRLEELKNRLPEPVSAAL
;
A
#
# COMPACT_ATOMS: atom_id res chain seq x y z
N MET A 1 0.90 15.38 1.10
CA MET A 1 0.06 14.19 1.23
C MET A 1 0.52 13.05 0.32
N THR A 2 0.70 13.25 -0.99
CA THR A 2 1.12 12.17 -1.91
C THR A 2 2.52 11.60 -1.66
N VAL A 3 3.45 12.41 -1.12
CA VAL A 3 4.81 11.97 -0.75
C VAL A 3 4.77 10.97 0.42
N GLU A 4 4.02 11.30 1.46
CA GLU A 4 3.87 10.47 2.67
C GLU A 4 3.25 9.11 2.35
N THR A 5 2.19 9.06 1.53
CA THR A 5 1.62 7.80 1.03
C THR A 5 2.66 6.96 0.29
N ARG A 6 3.46 7.58 -0.58
CA ARG A 6 4.48 6.87 -1.38
C ARG A 6 5.57 6.26 -0.49
N ASP A 7 5.97 6.98 0.55
CA ASP A 7 6.97 6.51 1.51
C ASP A 7 6.43 5.31 2.30
N LEU A 8 5.20 5.37 2.80
CA LEU A 8 4.55 4.25 3.49
C LEU A 8 4.40 3.00 2.60
N ILE A 9 4.07 3.18 1.32
CA ILE A 9 4.03 2.07 0.35
C ILE A 9 5.42 1.44 0.20
N ASN A 10 6.48 2.25 0.06
CA ASN A 10 7.84 1.72 -0.07
C ASN A 10 8.29 1.01 1.21
N GLU A 11 7.94 1.54 2.39
CA GLU A 11 8.22 0.89 3.68
C GLU A 11 7.56 -0.48 3.79
N LEU A 12 6.28 -0.58 3.42
CA LEU A 12 5.57 -1.85 3.40
C LEU A 12 6.21 -2.82 2.40
N ILE A 13 6.60 -2.37 1.19
CA ILE A 13 7.34 -3.21 0.23
C ILE A 13 8.65 -3.73 0.82
N MET A 14 9.42 -2.89 1.51
CA MET A 14 10.68 -3.29 2.16
C MET A 14 10.46 -4.26 3.32
N TYR A 15 9.29 -4.21 3.96
CA TYR A 15 8.91 -5.13 5.03
C TYR A 15 8.52 -6.53 4.51
N LEU A 16 8.01 -6.64 3.28
CA LEU A 16 7.59 -7.90 2.68
C LEU A 16 8.81 -8.76 2.30
N ASP A 17 9.42 -9.38 3.30
CA ASP A 17 10.49 -10.37 3.13
C ASP A 17 9.94 -11.81 3.07
N GLY A 18 10.57 -12.66 2.27
CA GLY A 18 10.17 -14.05 2.10
C GLY A 18 8.87 -14.25 1.29
N GLN A 19 8.14 -15.34 1.56
CA GLN A 19 6.95 -15.74 0.78
C GLN A 19 5.63 -15.24 1.37
N VAL A 20 5.54 -15.09 2.69
CA VAL A 20 4.32 -14.71 3.40
C VAL A 20 4.62 -13.74 4.53
N SER A 21 3.66 -12.88 4.83
CA SER A 21 3.72 -11.93 5.96
C SER A 21 2.52 -12.09 6.88
N GLY A 22 2.67 -11.65 8.13
CA GLY A 22 1.57 -11.64 9.09
C GLY A 22 0.45 -10.71 8.63
N ARG A 23 -0.76 -11.25 8.44
CA ARG A 23 -1.90 -10.52 7.86
C ARG A 23 -2.26 -9.27 8.66
N ALA A 24 -2.27 -9.37 9.99
CA ALA A 24 -2.59 -8.23 10.86
C ALA A 24 -1.63 -7.05 10.62
N ARG A 25 -0.33 -7.32 10.49
CA ARG A 25 0.67 -6.27 10.26
C ARG A 25 0.54 -5.63 8.88
N VAL A 26 0.21 -6.41 7.85
CA VAL A 26 -0.06 -5.86 6.52
C VAL A 26 -1.32 -4.98 6.54
N ILE A 27 -2.37 -5.39 7.28
CA ILE A 27 -3.57 -4.57 7.48
C ILE A 27 -3.23 -3.25 8.18
N ASP A 28 -2.48 -3.30 9.27
CA ASP A 28 -2.11 -2.10 10.03
C ASP A 28 -1.38 -1.09 9.11
N GLN A 29 -0.41 -1.54 8.31
CA GLN A 29 0.28 -0.66 7.37
C GLN A 29 -0.60 -0.16 6.22
N LEU A 30 -1.55 -0.96 5.73
CA LEU A 30 -2.54 -0.49 4.75
C LEU A 30 -3.48 0.56 5.36
N LEU A 31 -3.84 0.44 6.64
CA LEU A 31 -4.61 1.46 7.34
C LEU A 31 -3.81 2.76 7.50
N ASP A 32 -2.50 2.67 7.77
CA ASP A 32 -1.62 3.85 7.78
C ASP A 32 -1.58 4.54 6.41
N ILE A 33 -1.43 3.76 5.32
CA ILE A 33 -1.50 4.27 3.94
C ILE A 33 -2.85 4.95 3.68
N ARG A 34 -3.96 4.34 4.12
CA ARG A 34 -5.31 4.90 4.00
C ARG A 34 -5.45 6.24 4.73
N LEU A 35 -4.88 6.36 5.93
CA LEU A 35 -4.89 7.60 6.70
C LEU A 35 -4.07 8.70 6.02
N ALA A 36 -2.88 8.36 5.50
CA ALA A 36 -2.05 9.31 4.74
C ALA A 36 -2.70 9.74 3.41
N ALA A 37 -3.52 8.87 2.83
CA ALA A 37 -4.32 9.13 1.64
C ALA A 37 -5.58 9.99 1.90
N ALA A 38 -5.87 10.38 3.15
CA ALA A 38 -7.10 11.09 3.50
C ALA A 38 -7.30 12.37 2.66
N GLY A 39 -8.37 12.45 1.88
CA GLY A 39 -8.61 13.55 0.94
C GLY A 39 -8.22 13.25 -0.51
N ASN A 40 -7.74 12.04 -0.80
CA ASN A 40 -7.77 11.44 -2.12
C ASN A 40 -8.77 10.26 -2.12
N ASP A 41 -10.01 10.56 -2.50
CA ASP A 41 -11.13 9.61 -2.46
C ASP A 41 -10.88 8.36 -3.34
N GLU A 42 -10.21 8.52 -4.48
CA GLU A 42 -9.90 7.42 -5.38
C GLU A 42 -8.87 6.47 -4.76
N LEU A 43 -7.82 7.03 -4.15
CA LEU A 43 -6.77 6.24 -3.52
C LEU A 43 -7.27 5.55 -2.24
N THR A 44 -8.08 6.24 -1.44
CA THR A 44 -8.70 5.66 -0.23
C THR A 44 -9.67 4.52 -0.59
N ALA A 45 -10.48 4.69 -1.65
CA ALA A 45 -11.35 3.63 -2.15
C ALA A 45 -10.55 2.40 -2.62
N GLU A 46 -9.42 2.59 -3.29
CA GLU A 46 -8.57 1.48 -3.71
C GLU A 46 -7.97 0.71 -2.52
N VAL A 47 -7.49 1.43 -1.49
CA VAL A 47 -7.00 0.80 -0.27
C VAL A 47 -8.12 0.03 0.45
N ASP A 48 -9.34 0.57 0.47
CA ASP A 48 -10.52 -0.11 1.03
C ASP A 48 -10.86 -1.40 0.26
N CYS A 49 -10.74 -1.40 -1.07
CA CYS A 49 -10.88 -2.60 -1.90
C CYS A 49 -9.81 -3.65 -1.55
N ILE A 50 -8.55 -3.25 -1.41
CA ILE A 50 -7.45 -4.16 -1.07
C ILE A 50 -7.68 -4.78 0.32
N LEU A 51 -8.13 -3.98 1.29
CA LEU A 51 -8.46 -4.46 2.64
C LEU A 51 -9.62 -5.47 2.63
N ALA A 52 -10.65 -5.22 1.81
CA ALA A 52 -11.80 -6.11 1.67
C ALA A 52 -11.45 -7.45 1.01
N ASP A 53 -10.58 -7.40 -0.02
CA ASP A 53 -10.18 -8.59 -0.80
C ASP A 53 -9.01 -9.35 -0.20
N MET A 54 -8.49 -8.92 0.96
CA MET A 54 -7.26 -9.48 1.53
C MET A 54 -7.40 -10.97 1.88
N PRO A 55 -6.61 -11.86 1.22
CA PRO A 55 -6.71 -13.29 1.44
C PRO A 55 -6.04 -13.72 2.74
N GLY A 56 -6.32 -14.96 3.12
CA GLY A 56 -5.78 -15.57 4.32
C GLY A 56 -6.43 -15.08 5.61
N VAL A 57 -6.11 -15.75 6.72
CA VAL A 57 -6.68 -15.45 8.05
C VAL A 57 -5.60 -14.91 8.98
N THR A 58 -4.42 -15.53 8.98
CA THR A 58 -3.29 -15.17 9.84
C THR A 58 -2.08 -14.67 9.05
N VAL A 59 -1.88 -15.17 7.84
CA VAL A 59 -0.81 -14.79 6.92
C VAL A 59 -1.37 -14.47 5.54
N VAL A 60 -0.64 -13.68 4.79
CA VAL A 60 -0.94 -13.30 3.40
C VAL A 60 0.29 -13.55 2.54
N GLU A 61 0.10 -13.98 1.30
CA GLU A 61 1.20 -14.16 0.35
C GLU A 61 1.77 -12.80 -0.07
N ASN A 62 3.09 -12.65 0.04
CA ASN A 62 3.77 -11.40 -0.28
C ASN A 62 3.61 -11.04 -1.76
N GLY A 63 3.56 -12.03 -2.65
CA GLY A 63 3.31 -11.80 -4.08
C GLY A 63 1.98 -11.09 -4.35
N TRP A 64 0.91 -11.50 -3.64
CA TRP A 64 -0.39 -10.84 -3.75
C TRP A 64 -0.33 -9.39 -3.25
N VAL A 65 0.31 -9.16 -2.09
CA VAL A 65 0.42 -7.82 -1.51
C VAL A 65 1.24 -6.91 -2.43
N LEU A 66 2.38 -7.38 -2.93
CA LEU A 66 3.25 -6.62 -3.83
C LEU A 66 2.52 -6.16 -5.09
N SER A 67 1.78 -7.06 -5.75
CA SER A 67 1.00 -6.69 -6.94
C SER A 67 0.00 -5.56 -6.65
N ARG A 68 -0.68 -5.60 -5.50
CA ARG A 68 -1.62 -4.53 -5.10
C ARG A 68 -0.93 -3.20 -4.78
N LEU A 69 0.24 -3.25 -4.16
CA LEU A 69 1.02 -2.04 -3.85
C LEU A 69 1.61 -1.39 -5.11
N GLU A 70 2.00 -2.18 -6.10
CA GLU A 70 2.41 -1.68 -7.41
C GLU A 70 1.25 -1.00 -8.14
N GLU A 71 0.05 -1.59 -8.13
CA GLU A 71 -1.17 -0.97 -8.66
C GLU A 71 -1.46 0.39 -8.00
N LEU A 72 -1.40 0.47 -6.67
CA LEU A 72 -1.55 1.72 -5.91
C LEU A 72 -0.49 2.76 -6.29
N LYS A 73 0.77 2.34 -6.39
CA LYS A 73 1.90 3.23 -6.69
C LYS A 73 1.81 3.83 -8.10
N ASN A 74 1.26 3.10 -9.06
CA ASN A 74 1.03 3.58 -10.42
C ASN A 74 -0.08 4.63 -10.53
N ARG A 75 -1.00 4.69 -9.56
CA ARG A 75 -2.04 5.73 -9.49
C ARG A 75 -1.59 6.99 -8.75
N LEU A 76 -0.50 6.92 -8.00
CA LEU A 76 0.10 8.10 -7.41
C LEU A 76 0.78 8.93 -8.52
N PRO A 77 0.59 10.26 -8.55
CA PRO A 77 1.32 11.11 -9.48
C PRO A 77 2.82 10.87 -9.32
N GLU A 78 3.54 10.76 -10.45
CA GLU A 78 4.99 10.65 -10.43
C GLU A 78 5.57 11.84 -9.65
N PRO A 79 6.63 11.64 -8.85
CA PRO A 79 7.31 12.76 -8.23
C PRO A 79 7.71 13.71 -9.35
N VAL A 80 7.24 14.96 -9.27
CA VAL A 80 7.66 16.01 -10.20
C VAL A 80 9.17 16.13 -10.01
N SER A 81 9.93 15.53 -10.94
CA SER A 81 11.34 15.78 -11.06
C SER A 81 11.45 17.27 -11.37
N ALA A 82 11.75 18.06 -10.34
CA ALA A 82 12.20 19.42 -10.51
C ALA A 82 13.56 19.33 -11.20
N ALA A 83 13.52 19.16 -12.52
CA ALA A 83 14.65 19.38 -13.40
C ALA A 83 15.00 20.87 -13.27
N LEU A 84 16.00 21.14 -12.44
CA LEU A 84 16.79 22.37 -12.44
C LEU A 84 17.79 22.31 -13.58
#